data_AF-A0A8S3QQW9-F1
#
_entry.id   AF-A0A8S3QQW9-F1
#
_cell.length_a   1.000
_cell.length_b   1.000
_cell.length_c   1.000
_cell.angle_alpha   90.00
_cell.angle_beta   90.00
_cell.angle_gamma   90.00
#
_symmetry.space_group_name_H-M   'P 1'
#
loop_
_entity.id
_entity.type
_entity.pdbx_description
1 polymer ?
#
loop_
_entity_poly.entity_id
_entity_poly.type
_entity_poly.pdbx_seq_one_letter_code
_entity_poly.pdbx_strand_id
1 'polypeptide(L)'
;MAREIESSVQMRLYALNKRQFVLVFVTFFICFGITLLIGVAGPPNIETVSKNGSSFGPHKPKDLKTGPFILKSDPLTTYHQQLWLIARITTDSETHSKFEEKFTVSVQIRGMKADDEGVIQADNPQLSPKIHNRTRILKCSKQCDDLILLHLGYLDYNYYRIKINFYGLENTKFNFKDIVFYCVFGHSLRKFTIQDWSIEQRWMSLLLPLLLLYNDPIFPLTFLVNSWVPGMFDALFQASFLCGLLLFWLCLYHGVRQTDRRFVKFYIPKLFIVGLIWISAVTLSSGKSIMKYKILHIITD
;
A
#
# COMPACT_ATOMS: atom_id res chain seq x y z
N MET A 1 -3.11 43.74 45.26
CA MET A 1 -2.80 42.41 45.79
C MET A 1 -3.06 41.40 44.68
N ALA A 2 -2.04 40.62 44.34
CA ALA A 2 -1.87 39.93 43.06
C ALA A 2 -2.97 38.90 42.73
N ARG A 3 -3.41 38.90 41.47
CA ARG A 3 -4.10 37.78 40.81
C ARG A 3 -3.08 37.07 39.92
N GLU A 4 -2.65 35.90 40.35
CA GLU A 4 -1.96 34.88 39.55
C GLU A 4 -2.51 33.51 40.00
N ILE A 5 -2.68 32.46 39.22
CA ILE A 5 -2.63 32.15 37.77
C ILE A 5 -3.49 30.88 37.67
N GLU A 6 -4.51 30.89 36.82
CA GLU A 6 -5.24 29.68 36.46
C GLU A 6 -4.52 29.06 35.26
N SER A 7 -3.61 28.11 35.49
CA SER A 7 -2.92 27.37 34.43
C SER A 7 -3.84 26.26 33.89
N SER A 8 -4.89 26.63 33.15
CA SER A 8 -5.42 25.73 32.12
C SER A 8 -4.39 25.73 31.00
N VAL A 9 -3.87 24.56 30.63
CA VAL A 9 -2.89 24.38 29.56
C VAL A 9 -3.41 25.13 28.32
N GLN A 10 -2.85 26.30 28.04
CA GLN A 10 -3.14 27.05 26.83
C GLN A 10 -2.63 26.19 25.68
N MET A 11 -3.56 25.61 24.93
CA MET A 11 -3.21 25.01 23.66
C MET A 11 -2.57 26.10 22.80
N ARG A 12 -1.35 25.82 22.31
CA ARG A 12 -0.46 26.85 21.74
C ARG A 12 -1.09 27.61 20.57
N LEU A 13 -2.12 27.05 19.91
CA LEU A 13 -2.85 27.72 18.84
C LEU A 13 -3.54 29.02 19.30
N TYR A 14 -4.03 29.10 20.55
CA TYR A 14 -4.69 30.29 21.12
C TYR A 14 -3.74 31.42 21.51
N ALA A 15 -2.46 31.11 21.66
CA ALA A 15 -1.42 32.09 21.94
C ALA A 15 -0.71 32.59 20.68
N LEU A 16 -1.08 32.10 19.49
CA LEU A 16 -0.45 32.51 18.23
C LEU A 16 -1.02 33.84 17.75
N ASN A 17 -0.15 34.82 17.59
CA ASN A 17 -0.48 36.05 16.89
C ASN A 17 -0.86 35.76 15.44
N LYS A 18 -1.68 36.63 14.81
CA LYS A 18 -2.10 36.51 13.40
C LYS A 18 -0.92 36.22 12.45
N ARG A 19 0.27 36.80 12.71
CA ARG A 19 1.50 36.55 11.93
C ARG A 19 2.03 35.12 12.07
N GLN A 20 1.96 34.54 13.27
CA GLN A 20 2.44 33.18 13.52
C GLN A 20 1.46 32.14 12.95
N PHE A 21 0.16 32.40 13.02
CA PHE A 21 -0.86 31.59 12.36
C PHE A 21 -0.64 31.53 10.84
N VAL A 22 -0.43 32.69 10.20
CA VAL A 22 -0.11 32.75 8.75
C VAL A 22 1.18 31.99 8.42
N LEU A 23 2.23 32.12 9.24
CA LEU A 23 3.51 31.41 9.03
C LEU A 23 3.35 29.90 9.08
N VAL A 24 2.53 29.37 10.00
CA VAL A 24 2.24 27.92 10.10
C VAL A 24 1.53 27.43 8.83
N PHE A 25 0.54 28.16 8.32
CA PHE A 25 -0.15 27.80 7.08
C PHE A 25 0.77 27.86 5.86
N VAL A 26 1.59 28.90 5.74
CA VAL A 26 2.58 29.00 4.65
C VAL A 26 3.57 27.85 4.70
N THR A 27 4.08 27.51 5.88
CA THR A 27 5.00 26.38 6.07
C THR A 27 4.32 25.05 5.72
N PHE A 28 3.06 24.87 6.11
CA PHE A 28 2.27 23.69 5.74
C PHE A 28 2.15 23.55 4.22
N PHE A 29 1.79 24.61 3.50
CA PHE A 29 1.66 24.56 2.04
C PHE A 29 3.01 24.35 1.34
N ILE A 30 4.10 24.89 1.89
CA ILE A 30 5.45 24.62 1.38
C ILE A 30 5.79 23.13 1.57
N CYS A 31 5.60 22.58 2.78
CA CYS A 31 5.86 21.16 3.05
C CYS A 31 4.97 20.23 2.21
N PHE A 32 3.69 20.58 2.06
CA PHE A 32 2.74 19.85 1.22
C PHE A 32 3.16 19.92 -0.26
N GLY A 33 3.56 21.09 -0.74
CA GLY A 33 4.10 21.28 -2.09
C GLY A 33 5.35 20.45 -2.33
N ILE A 34 6.32 20.45 -1.39
CA ILE A 34 7.52 19.60 -1.45
C ILE A 34 7.13 18.12 -1.51
N THR A 35 6.17 17.69 -0.69
CA THR A 35 5.68 16.29 -0.68
C THR A 35 5.07 15.90 -2.03
N LEU A 36 4.27 16.78 -2.64
CA LEU A 36 3.72 16.57 -3.98
C LEU A 36 4.83 16.49 -5.05
N LEU A 37 5.82 17.39 -5.00
CA LEU A 37 6.94 17.38 -5.93
C LEU A 37 7.77 16.09 -5.82
N ILE A 38 8.03 15.61 -4.59
CA ILE A 38 8.70 14.31 -4.36
C ILE A 38 7.85 13.17 -4.91
N GLY A 39 6.53 13.22 -4.76
CA GLY A 39 5.62 12.21 -5.31
C GLY A 39 5.63 12.16 -6.84
N VAL A 40 5.67 13.32 -7.51
CA VAL A 40 5.71 13.42 -8.98
C VAL A 40 7.09 13.07 -9.54
N ALA A 41 8.17 13.46 -8.85
CA ALA A 41 9.53 13.13 -9.23
C ALA A 41 9.97 11.72 -8.78
N GLY A 42 9.08 10.98 -8.11
CA GLY A 42 9.33 9.62 -7.66
C GLY A 42 9.55 8.63 -8.82
N PRO A 43 10.18 7.47 -8.56
CA PRO A 43 10.37 6.45 -9.58
C PRO A 43 9.02 5.94 -10.11
N PRO A 44 8.96 5.52 -11.38
CA PRO A 44 7.72 5.01 -11.97
C PRO A 44 7.24 3.75 -11.23
N ASN A 45 5.92 3.64 -11.07
CA ASN A 45 5.27 2.48 -10.45
C ASN A 45 5.18 1.26 -11.39
N ILE A 46 5.58 1.42 -12.65
CA ILE A 46 5.56 0.36 -13.67
C ILE A 46 6.93 0.28 -14.31
N GLU A 47 7.53 -0.90 -14.24
CA GLU A 47 8.80 -1.21 -14.91
C GLU A 47 8.53 -2.14 -16.09
N THR A 48 9.07 -1.82 -17.27
CA THR A 48 8.86 -2.64 -18.47
C THR A 48 10.19 -3.19 -18.95
N VAL A 49 10.31 -4.52 -18.97
CA VAL A 49 11.48 -5.24 -19.49
C VAL A 49 11.10 -5.88 -20.82
N SER A 50 11.76 -5.45 -21.90
CA SER A 50 11.59 -6.07 -23.22
C SER A 50 12.65 -7.13 -23.47
N LYS A 51 12.24 -8.33 -23.89
CA LYS A 51 13.14 -9.39 -24.38
C LYS A 51 12.72 -9.80 -25.79
N ASN A 52 13.68 -9.80 -26.70
CA ASN A 52 13.40 -10.11 -28.10
C ASN A 52 13.44 -11.62 -28.37
N GLY A 53 12.36 -12.16 -28.94
CA GLY A 53 12.15 -13.55 -29.33
C GLY A 53 13.21 -14.10 -30.28
N SER A 54 13.81 -13.24 -31.10
CA SER A 54 14.83 -13.58 -32.10
C SER A 54 16.26 -13.65 -31.54
N SER A 55 16.53 -13.08 -30.36
CA SER A 55 17.87 -13.01 -29.74
C SER A 55 18.06 -13.89 -28.50
N PHE A 56 17.17 -14.86 -28.26
CA PHE A 56 17.31 -15.83 -27.17
C PHE A 56 18.46 -16.81 -27.43
N GLY A 57 19.68 -16.48 -26.97
CA GLY A 57 20.96 -17.22 -27.10
C GLY A 57 20.92 -18.68 -27.62
N PRO A 58 21.39 -19.70 -26.89
CA PRO A 58 21.50 -21.08 -27.42
C PRO A 58 20.14 -21.79 -27.66
N HIS A 59 19.02 -21.09 -27.48
CA HIS A 59 17.65 -21.59 -27.63
C HIS A 59 16.86 -20.75 -28.63
N LYS A 60 17.44 -20.47 -29.80
CA LYS A 60 16.66 -19.93 -30.92
C LYS A 60 15.51 -20.90 -31.24
N PRO A 61 14.26 -20.43 -31.30
CA PRO A 61 13.15 -21.27 -31.72
C PRO A 61 13.37 -21.71 -33.18
N LYS A 62 13.08 -22.98 -33.48
CA LYS A 62 13.17 -23.52 -34.86
C LYS A 62 12.18 -22.82 -35.81
N ASP A 63 11.06 -22.35 -35.26
CA ASP A 63 10.05 -21.58 -35.97
C ASP A 63 9.50 -20.47 -35.04
N LEU A 64 9.52 -19.23 -35.52
CA LEU A 64 8.94 -18.08 -34.82
C LEU A 64 7.41 -18.21 -34.68
N LYS A 65 6.74 -18.99 -35.54
CA LYS A 65 5.29 -19.18 -35.51
C LYS A 65 4.80 -20.09 -34.40
N THR A 66 5.62 -21.05 -33.95
CA THR A 66 5.19 -22.11 -33.02
C THR A 66 5.92 -22.03 -31.67
N GLY A 67 7.15 -21.51 -31.65
CA GLY A 67 8.01 -21.53 -30.45
C GLY A 67 8.80 -22.85 -30.35
N PRO A 68 9.23 -23.28 -29.15
CA PRO A 68 8.93 -22.72 -27.82
C PRO A 68 9.74 -21.47 -27.50
N PHE A 69 9.12 -20.50 -26.82
CA PHE A 69 9.80 -19.34 -26.26
C PHE A 69 9.98 -19.53 -24.75
N ILE A 70 11.23 -19.48 -24.27
CA ILE A 70 11.56 -19.64 -22.86
C ILE A 70 12.08 -18.32 -22.32
N LEU A 71 11.27 -17.65 -21.49
CA LEU A 71 11.61 -16.40 -20.83
C LEU A 71 12.11 -16.71 -19.41
N LYS A 72 13.24 -16.12 -19.03
CA LYS A 72 13.72 -16.07 -17.64
C LYS A 72 13.61 -14.63 -17.15
N SER A 73 12.96 -14.42 -16.01
CA SER A 73 12.93 -13.11 -15.37
C SER A 73 14.29 -12.76 -14.77
N ASP A 74 14.59 -11.48 -14.75
CA ASP A 74 15.64 -10.92 -13.90
C ASP A 74 15.24 -11.11 -12.41
N PRO A 75 16.18 -11.02 -11.45
CA PRO A 75 15.89 -11.24 -10.03
C PRO A 75 14.84 -10.23 -9.53
N LEU A 76 13.71 -10.75 -9.06
CA LEU A 76 12.59 -9.97 -8.56
C LEU A 76 12.71 -9.79 -7.05
N THR A 77 12.28 -8.61 -6.59
CA THR A 77 12.18 -8.24 -5.17
C THR A 77 10.72 -8.25 -4.72
N THR A 78 10.49 -8.13 -3.41
CA THR A 78 9.15 -8.07 -2.81
C THR A 78 8.32 -6.85 -3.25
N TYR A 79 8.93 -5.83 -3.86
CA TYR A 79 8.22 -4.68 -4.42
C TYR A 79 7.51 -4.99 -5.75
N HIS A 80 7.98 -6.02 -6.46
CA HIS A 80 7.33 -6.51 -7.67
C HIS A 80 6.09 -7.29 -7.25
N GLN A 81 4.92 -6.67 -7.31
CA GLN A 81 3.67 -7.28 -6.85
C GLN A 81 2.89 -7.90 -8.01
N GLN A 82 2.96 -7.30 -9.20
CA GLN A 82 2.17 -7.72 -10.35
C GLN A 82 3.06 -7.93 -11.57
N LEU A 83 2.68 -8.86 -12.45
CA LEU A 83 3.35 -9.12 -13.71
C LEU A 83 2.32 -9.26 -14.82
N TRP A 84 2.44 -8.42 -15.86
CA TRP A 84 1.78 -8.63 -17.15
C TRP A 84 2.81 -9.07 -18.17
N LEU A 85 2.53 -10.19 -18.84
CA LEU A 85 3.30 -10.64 -19.98
C LEU A 85 2.53 -10.30 -21.26
N ILE A 86 3.12 -9.44 -22.07
CA ILE A 86 2.56 -8.96 -23.32
C ILE A 86 3.48 -9.37 -24.46
N ALA A 87 2.93 -9.89 -25.54
CA ALA A 87 3.67 -10.19 -26.76
C ALA A 87 3.24 -9.24 -27.88
N ARG A 88 4.23 -8.72 -28.62
CA ARG A 88 4.03 -7.89 -29.80
C ARG A 88 4.69 -8.57 -30.99
N ILE A 89 3.87 -8.92 -31.98
CA ILE A 89 4.30 -9.65 -33.17
C ILE A 89 4.42 -8.67 -34.34
N THR A 90 5.52 -8.74 -35.06
CA THR A 90 5.76 -7.97 -36.29
C THR A 90 5.79 -8.94 -37.47
N THR A 91 5.02 -8.66 -38.50
CA THR A 91 4.92 -9.48 -39.71
C THR A 91 5.67 -8.82 -40.86
N ASP A 92 6.14 -9.62 -41.81
CA ASP A 92 6.85 -9.12 -42.99
C ASP A 92 5.90 -8.82 -44.16
N SER A 93 4.66 -8.40 -43.86
CA SER A 93 3.64 -8.26 -44.90
C SER A 93 3.98 -7.14 -45.87
N GLU A 94 4.39 -7.51 -47.09
CA GLU A 94 4.60 -6.62 -48.23
C GLU A 94 3.29 -5.98 -48.73
N THR A 95 2.14 -6.56 -48.37
CA THR A 95 0.82 -6.00 -48.69
C THR A 95 0.17 -5.42 -47.44
N HIS A 96 -0.37 -4.20 -47.53
CA HIS A 96 -1.15 -3.51 -46.49
C HIS A 96 -2.51 -4.20 -46.18
N SER A 97 -2.59 -5.54 -46.27
CA SER A 97 -3.82 -6.26 -45.94
C SER A 97 -3.93 -6.47 -44.43
N LYS A 98 -5.01 -5.96 -43.84
CA LYS A 98 -5.38 -6.29 -42.46
C LYS A 98 -5.90 -7.72 -42.44
N PHE A 99 -5.42 -8.55 -41.53
CA PHE A 99 -5.90 -9.91 -41.36
C PHE A 99 -6.18 -10.22 -39.89
N GLU A 100 -7.14 -11.12 -39.67
CA GLU A 100 -7.52 -11.62 -38.35
C GLU A 100 -7.46 -13.15 -38.36
N GLU A 101 -6.62 -13.76 -37.53
CA GLU A 101 -6.43 -15.21 -37.48
C GLU A 101 -6.62 -15.73 -36.05
N LYS A 102 -7.27 -16.89 -35.90
CA LYS A 102 -7.48 -17.51 -34.59
C LYS A 102 -6.36 -18.49 -34.29
N PHE A 103 -5.75 -18.37 -33.13
CA PHE A 103 -4.68 -19.27 -32.69
C PHE A 103 -4.82 -19.59 -31.21
N THR A 104 -4.20 -20.68 -30.77
CA THR A 104 -4.19 -21.08 -29.37
C THR A 104 -2.81 -20.82 -28.78
N VAL A 105 -2.76 -20.04 -27.71
CA VAL A 105 -1.53 -19.82 -26.95
C VAL A 105 -1.53 -20.68 -25.69
N SER A 106 -0.38 -21.28 -25.43
CA SER A 106 -0.12 -22.13 -24.28
C SER A 106 0.98 -21.51 -23.45
N VAL A 107 0.68 -21.21 -22.20
CA VAL A 107 1.62 -20.57 -21.27
C VAL A 107 1.80 -21.46 -20.05
N GLN A 108 3.04 -21.76 -19.72
CA GLN A 108 3.44 -22.45 -18.50
C GLN A 108 4.40 -21.54 -17.71
N ILE A 109 4.06 -21.24 -16.47
CA ILE A 109 4.87 -20.41 -15.58
C ILE A 109 5.38 -21.26 -14.40
N ARG A 110 6.63 -21.05 -14.00
CA ARG A 110 7.23 -21.69 -12.82
C ARG A 110 7.97 -20.65 -11.99
N GLY A 111 7.73 -20.66 -10.68
CA GLY A 111 8.51 -19.91 -9.70
C GLY A 111 9.72 -20.72 -9.23
N MET A 112 10.87 -20.06 -9.04
CA MET A 112 12.11 -20.67 -8.55
C MET A 112 12.66 -19.83 -7.39
N LYS A 113 13.23 -20.50 -6.39
CA LYS A 113 13.98 -19.84 -5.31
C LYS A 113 15.47 -19.84 -5.67
N ALA A 114 16.24 -18.90 -5.11
CA ALA A 114 17.59 -18.56 -5.56
C ALA A 114 18.58 -19.74 -5.67
N ASP A 115 18.37 -20.82 -4.91
CA ASP A 115 19.31 -21.93 -4.78
C ASP A 115 18.76 -23.31 -5.18
N ASP A 116 17.54 -23.38 -5.75
CA ASP A 116 16.92 -24.66 -6.10
C ASP A 116 16.48 -24.66 -7.58
N GLU A 117 17.12 -25.52 -8.39
CA GLU A 117 16.59 -25.91 -9.71
C GLU A 117 15.31 -26.76 -9.58
N GLY A 118 14.96 -27.15 -8.35
CA GLY A 118 13.75 -27.85 -7.97
C GLY A 118 12.48 -27.04 -8.23
N VAL A 119 11.52 -27.70 -8.88
CA VAL A 119 10.18 -27.19 -9.14
C VAL A 119 9.40 -27.18 -7.82
N ILE A 120 9.22 -26.01 -7.20
CA ILE A 120 8.33 -25.90 -6.04
C ILE A 120 6.89 -25.82 -6.56
N GLN A 121 6.05 -26.77 -6.14
CA GLN A 121 4.59 -26.67 -6.27
C GLN A 121 4.17 -25.37 -5.58
N ALA A 122 3.71 -24.39 -6.36
CA ALA A 122 3.22 -23.15 -5.80
C ALA A 122 1.81 -23.33 -5.24
N ASP A 123 1.56 -22.80 -4.05
CA ASP A 123 0.21 -22.68 -3.46
C ASP A 123 -0.72 -21.80 -4.30
N ASN A 124 -0.15 -20.97 -5.19
CA ASN A 124 -0.90 -20.15 -6.11
C ASN A 124 -1.45 -21.01 -7.28
N PRO A 125 -2.78 -21.10 -7.49
CA PRO A 125 -3.39 -21.94 -8.52
C PRO A 125 -2.86 -21.67 -9.94
N GLN A 126 -2.42 -20.43 -10.20
CA GLN A 126 -1.89 -20.00 -11.51
C GLN A 126 -0.40 -20.34 -11.74
N LEU A 127 0.35 -20.68 -10.68
CA LEU A 127 1.72 -21.20 -10.78
C LEU A 127 1.77 -22.73 -10.71
N SER A 128 0.62 -23.40 -10.58
CA SER A 128 0.57 -24.84 -10.69
C SER A 128 1.21 -25.29 -12.01
N PRO A 129 1.84 -26.47 -12.11
CA PRO A 129 2.50 -26.94 -13.33
C PRO A 129 1.55 -27.11 -14.54
N LYS A 130 0.25 -26.82 -14.33
CA LYS A 130 -0.83 -26.89 -15.30
C LYS A 130 -0.60 -25.88 -16.41
N ILE A 131 -0.61 -26.40 -17.63
CA ILE A 131 -0.48 -25.60 -18.84
C ILE A 131 -1.78 -24.81 -19.05
N HIS A 132 -1.68 -23.48 -19.18
CA HIS A 132 -2.82 -22.63 -19.47
C HIS A 132 -2.95 -22.42 -20.98
N ASN A 133 -3.94 -23.08 -21.58
CA ASN A 133 -4.27 -22.92 -23.00
C ASN A 133 -5.41 -21.90 -23.14
N ARG A 134 -5.22 -20.91 -24.01
CA ARG A 134 -6.24 -19.91 -24.34
C ARG A 134 -6.25 -19.66 -25.85
N THR A 135 -7.43 -19.67 -26.44
CA THR A 135 -7.61 -19.24 -27.83
C THR A 135 -7.68 -17.72 -27.88
N ARG A 136 -6.95 -17.14 -28.82
CA ARG A 136 -6.80 -15.70 -29.03
C ARG A 136 -7.00 -15.39 -30.51
N ILE A 137 -7.36 -14.14 -30.79
CA ILE A 137 -7.50 -13.61 -32.15
C ILE A 137 -6.32 -12.70 -32.38
N LEU A 138 -5.53 -12.99 -33.41
CA LEU A 138 -4.41 -12.18 -33.84
C LEU A 138 -4.92 -11.21 -34.89
N LYS A 139 -4.90 -9.91 -34.59
CA LYS A 139 -5.24 -8.85 -35.54
C LYS A 139 -3.96 -8.16 -35.97
N CYS A 140 -3.65 -8.23 -37.26
CA CYS A 140 -2.39 -7.72 -37.80
C CYS A 140 -2.61 -6.80 -38.99
N SER A 141 -1.76 -5.78 -39.08
CA SER A 141 -1.57 -4.97 -40.29
C SER A 141 -0.12 -5.09 -40.75
N LYS A 142 0.75 -4.17 -40.31
CA LYS A 142 2.22 -4.27 -40.36
C LYS A 142 2.81 -4.70 -39.01
N GLN A 143 2.16 -4.24 -37.95
CA GLN A 143 2.39 -4.61 -36.56
C GLN A 143 1.06 -5.14 -36.02
N CYS A 144 1.12 -6.23 -35.26
CA CYS A 144 -0.07 -6.82 -34.67
C CYS A 144 -0.43 -6.12 -33.37
N ASP A 145 -1.71 -6.19 -33.00
CA ASP A 145 -2.20 -5.70 -31.72
C ASP A 145 -1.49 -6.42 -30.55
N ASP A 146 -1.26 -5.69 -29.46
CA ASP A 146 -0.59 -6.22 -28.28
C ASP A 146 -1.39 -7.36 -27.64
N LEU A 147 -0.73 -8.50 -27.46
CA LEU A 147 -1.35 -9.71 -26.97
C LEU A 147 -1.00 -9.96 -25.51
N ILE A 148 -1.98 -9.85 -24.62
CA ILE A 148 -1.81 -10.20 -23.20
C ILE A 148 -1.85 -11.73 -23.04
N LEU A 149 -0.67 -12.30 -22.78
CA LEU A 149 -0.46 -13.74 -22.61
C LEU A 149 -0.84 -14.21 -21.21
N LEU A 150 -0.37 -13.49 -20.20
CA LEU A 150 -0.50 -13.87 -18.81
C LEU A 150 -0.56 -12.61 -17.93
N HIS A 151 -1.31 -12.70 -16.84
CA HIS A 151 -1.35 -11.69 -15.80
C HIS A 151 -1.31 -12.38 -14.43
N LEU A 152 -0.29 -12.06 -13.63
CA LEU A 152 -0.19 -12.48 -12.24
C LEU A 152 -0.48 -11.27 -11.34
N GLY A 153 -1.48 -11.42 -10.47
CA GLY A 153 -1.84 -10.40 -9.49
C GLY A 153 -0.95 -10.37 -8.25
N TYR A 154 -0.14 -11.42 -8.04
CA TYR A 154 0.82 -11.54 -6.94
C TYR A 154 2.05 -12.34 -7.37
N LEU A 155 3.24 -11.95 -6.91
CA LEU A 155 4.51 -12.63 -7.16
C LEU A 155 5.10 -13.15 -5.83
N ASP A 156 5.25 -14.47 -5.73
CA ASP A 156 5.73 -15.20 -4.55
C ASP A 156 7.23 -15.54 -4.60
N TYR A 157 7.84 -15.50 -5.79
CA TYR A 157 9.19 -16.03 -6.03
C TYR A 157 10.15 -14.96 -6.55
N ASN A 158 11.45 -15.15 -6.30
CA ASN A 158 12.49 -14.23 -6.77
C ASN A 158 12.80 -14.42 -8.27
N TYR A 159 12.52 -15.61 -8.81
CA TYR A 159 12.77 -15.92 -10.21
C TYR A 159 11.57 -16.61 -10.82
N TYR A 160 11.28 -16.26 -12.07
CA TYR A 160 10.23 -16.88 -12.86
C TYR A 160 10.78 -17.38 -14.19
N ARG A 161 10.37 -18.59 -14.57
CA ARG A 161 10.60 -19.17 -15.89
C ARG A 161 9.26 -19.36 -16.58
N ILE A 162 9.08 -18.72 -17.73
CA ILE A 162 7.83 -18.76 -18.50
C ILE A 162 8.12 -19.44 -19.83
N LYS A 163 7.39 -20.50 -20.14
CA LYS A 163 7.42 -21.21 -21.42
C LYS A 163 6.15 -20.93 -22.20
N ILE A 164 6.29 -20.50 -23.45
CA ILE A 164 5.19 -20.08 -24.31
C ILE A 164 5.25 -20.86 -25.61
N ASN A 165 4.14 -21.45 -26.01
CA ASN A 165 3.96 -22.08 -27.32
C ASN A 165 2.74 -21.49 -28.02
N PHE A 166 2.82 -21.34 -29.33
CA PHE A 166 1.71 -20.94 -30.17
C PHE A 166 1.28 -22.13 -31.06
N TYR A 167 -0.02 -22.32 -31.20
CA TYR A 167 -0.60 -23.41 -32.00
C TYR A 167 -1.63 -22.86 -32.98
N GLY A 168 -1.71 -23.46 -34.18
CA GLY A 168 -2.63 -23.04 -35.24
C GLY A 168 -2.11 -21.92 -36.14
N LEU A 169 -0.81 -21.55 -36.03
CA LEU A 169 -0.18 -20.53 -36.88
C LEU A 169 0.75 -21.13 -37.96
N GLU A 170 0.97 -22.45 -37.97
CA GLU A 170 1.95 -23.14 -38.83
C GLU A 170 1.64 -22.98 -40.32
N ASN A 171 0.39 -23.22 -40.73
CA ASN A 171 -0.04 -23.20 -42.14
C ASN A 171 -0.48 -21.81 -42.65
N THR A 172 -0.10 -20.75 -41.95
CA THR A 172 -0.49 -19.38 -42.32
C THR A 172 0.41 -18.82 -43.42
N LYS A 173 -0.18 -18.03 -44.34
CA LYS A 173 0.53 -17.46 -45.50
C LYS A 173 1.52 -16.35 -45.15
N PHE A 174 1.46 -15.78 -43.95
CA PHE A 174 2.33 -14.68 -43.51
C PHE A 174 3.56 -15.18 -42.75
N ASN A 175 4.67 -14.45 -42.81
CA ASN A 175 5.87 -14.75 -42.03
C ASN A 175 6.02 -13.76 -40.87
N PHE A 176 6.44 -14.27 -39.72
CA PHE A 176 6.80 -13.47 -38.56
C PHE A 176 8.22 -12.97 -38.71
N LYS A 177 8.38 -11.65 -38.73
CA LYS A 177 9.69 -10.99 -38.78
C LYS A 177 10.33 -10.99 -37.41
N ASP A 178 9.57 -10.61 -36.39
CA ASP A 178 10.06 -10.53 -35.03
C ASP A 178 8.94 -10.63 -34.01
N ILE A 179 9.29 -11.06 -32.79
CA ILE A 179 8.35 -11.18 -31.67
C ILE A 179 9.03 -10.61 -30.43
N VAL A 180 8.48 -9.53 -29.89
CA VAL A 180 9.00 -8.90 -28.67
C VAL A 180 8.08 -9.23 -27.51
N PHE A 181 8.66 -9.75 -26.43
CA PHE A 181 7.96 -9.99 -25.17
C PHE A 181 8.25 -8.83 -24.20
N TYR A 182 7.19 -8.23 -23.67
CA TYR A 182 7.25 -7.22 -22.63
C TYR A 182 6.78 -7.83 -21.31
N CYS A 183 7.68 -7.88 -20.33
CA CYS A 183 7.35 -8.16 -18.94
C CYS A 183 7.16 -6.82 -18.25
N VAL A 184 5.90 -6.49 -17.94
CA VAL A 184 5.53 -5.27 -17.24
C VAL A 184 5.34 -5.64 -15.77
N PHE A 185 6.14 -5.04 -14.89
CA PHE A 185 6.07 -5.25 -13.45
C PHE A 185 5.41 -4.06 -12.78
N GLY A 186 4.39 -4.36 -11.97
CA GLY A 186 3.76 -3.38 -11.09
C GLY A 186 4.51 -3.31 -9.77
N HIS A 187 5.14 -2.17 -9.50
CA HIS A 187 5.73 -1.85 -8.22
C HIS A 187 4.64 -1.35 -7.27
N SER A 188 4.39 -2.11 -6.22
CA SER A 188 3.46 -1.71 -5.16
C SER A 188 4.01 -2.19 -3.82
N LEU A 189 3.76 -1.41 -2.77
CA LEU A 189 3.87 -1.96 -1.43
C LEU A 189 2.82 -3.07 -1.29
N ARG A 190 3.23 -4.23 -0.78
CA ARG A 190 2.31 -5.32 -0.50
C ARG A 190 1.24 -4.80 0.45
N LYS A 191 -0.01 -4.77 0.01
CA LYS A 191 -1.14 -4.45 0.88
C LYS A 191 -1.36 -5.64 1.80
N PHE A 192 -0.81 -5.56 3.01
CA PHE A 192 -1.07 -6.55 4.03
C PHE A 192 -2.53 -6.42 4.49
N THR A 193 -3.24 -7.54 4.50
CA THR A 193 -4.56 -7.63 5.14
C THR A 193 -4.39 -7.29 6.63
N ILE A 194 -5.41 -6.71 7.27
CA ILE A 194 -5.36 -6.30 8.70
C ILE A 194 -4.89 -7.44 9.64
N GLN A 195 -5.14 -8.69 9.24
CA GLN A 195 -4.70 -9.90 9.94
C GLN A 195 -3.18 -10.03 10.03
N ASP A 196 -2.45 -9.58 8.99
CA ASP A 196 -1.00 -9.66 8.87
C ASP A 196 -0.30 -8.38 9.34
N TRP A 197 -1.06 -7.36 9.75
CA TRP A 197 -0.48 -6.10 10.20
C TRP A 197 0.44 -6.30 11.39
N SER A 198 1.58 -5.61 11.31
CA SER A 198 2.50 -5.52 12.44
C SER A 198 1.82 -4.80 13.62
N ILE A 199 2.34 -5.02 14.82
CA ILE A 199 1.78 -4.38 16.02
C ILE A 199 1.87 -2.84 15.91
N GLU A 200 2.95 -2.33 15.32
CA GLU A 200 3.18 -0.91 15.06
C GLU A 200 2.13 -0.36 14.12
N GLN A 201 1.85 -1.04 13.00
CA GLN A 201 0.84 -0.62 12.02
C GLN A 201 -0.57 -0.56 12.65
N ARG A 202 -0.93 -1.56 13.46
CA ARG A 202 -2.21 -1.58 14.18
C ARG A 202 -2.36 -0.39 15.13
N TRP A 203 -1.32 -0.10 15.92
CA TRP A 203 -1.33 1.04 16.83
C TRP A 203 -1.28 2.39 16.10
N MET A 204 -0.56 2.50 14.98
CA MET A 204 -0.57 3.70 14.16
C MET A 204 -1.98 4.03 13.63
N SER A 205 -2.74 3.01 13.21
CA SER A 205 -4.14 3.19 12.79
C SER A 205 -5.06 3.68 13.91
N LEU A 206 -4.73 3.44 15.17
CA LEU A 206 -5.49 3.91 16.34
C LEU A 206 -5.01 5.28 16.83
N LEU A 207 -3.69 5.48 16.92
CA LEU A 207 -3.07 6.68 17.46
C LEU A 207 -3.22 7.89 16.55
N LEU A 208 -3.24 7.72 15.22
CA LEU A 208 -3.37 8.83 14.28
C LEU A 208 -4.73 9.56 14.41
N PRO A 209 -5.89 8.87 14.37
CA PRO A 209 -7.17 9.51 14.68
C PRO A 209 -7.21 10.14 16.06
N LEU A 210 -6.58 9.49 17.05
CA LEU A 210 -6.56 9.96 18.43
C LEU A 210 -5.69 11.21 18.62
N LEU A 211 -4.60 11.34 17.85
CA LEU A 211 -3.78 12.54 17.76
C LEU A 211 -4.55 13.71 17.13
N LEU A 212 -5.42 13.43 16.16
CA LEU A 212 -6.30 14.45 15.60
C LEU A 212 -7.29 14.95 16.65
N LEU A 213 -7.89 14.07 17.45
CA LEU A 213 -8.75 14.44 18.58
C LEU A 213 -8.00 15.19 19.68
N TYR A 214 -6.74 14.83 19.93
CA TYR A 214 -5.86 15.54 20.88
C TYR A 214 -5.67 17.02 20.52
N ASN A 215 -5.69 17.35 19.23
CA ASN A 215 -5.56 18.73 18.74
C ASN A 215 -6.90 19.51 18.75
N ASP A 216 -7.89 19.02 19.52
CA ASP A 216 -9.20 19.64 19.76
C ASP A 216 -9.91 20.20 18.51
N PRO A 217 -10.41 19.31 17.62
CA PRO A 217 -11.17 19.73 16.45
C PRO A 217 -12.54 20.33 16.80
N ILE A 218 -13.00 20.16 18.04
CA ILE A 218 -14.31 20.62 18.53
C ILE A 218 -14.20 22.02 19.16
N PHE A 219 -12.98 22.57 19.29
CA PHE A 219 -12.77 23.86 19.93
C PHE A 219 -13.72 24.99 19.51
N PRO A 220 -14.06 25.19 18.22
CA PRO A 220 -14.96 26.27 17.83
C PRO A 220 -16.33 26.23 18.53
N LEU A 221 -16.77 25.06 18.99
CA LEU A 221 -18.01 24.87 19.76
C LEU A 221 -18.00 25.62 21.09
N THR A 222 -16.82 25.89 21.67
CA THR A 222 -16.68 26.68 22.91
C THR A 222 -17.21 28.10 22.76
N PHE A 223 -17.19 28.66 21.54
CA PHE A 223 -17.75 29.99 21.27
C PHE A 223 -19.25 29.97 21.00
N LEU A 224 -19.79 28.83 20.62
CA LEU A 224 -21.21 28.66 20.26
C LEU A 224 -22.05 28.19 21.45
N VAL A 225 -21.46 27.47 22.38
CA VAL A 225 -22.15 26.84 23.51
C VAL A 225 -21.45 27.23 24.81
N ASN A 226 -22.11 28.05 25.62
CA ASN A 226 -21.70 28.34 27.00
C ASN A 226 -22.05 27.16 27.91
N SER A 227 -21.23 26.11 27.86
CA SER A 227 -21.40 24.91 28.67
C SER A 227 -20.05 24.33 29.10
N TRP A 228 -20.06 23.49 30.12
CA TRP A 228 -18.91 22.70 30.57
C TRP A 228 -18.54 21.58 29.58
N VAL A 229 -19.44 21.23 28.64
CA VAL A 229 -19.33 20.09 27.73
C VAL A 229 -18.12 20.15 26.79
N PRO A 230 -17.82 21.26 26.09
CA PRO A 230 -16.61 21.35 25.26
C PRO A 230 -15.32 21.10 26.05
N GLY A 231 -15.22 21.63 27.27
CA GLY A 231 -14.06 21.42 28.14
C GLY A 231 -13.93 19.99 28.68
N MET A 232 -15.04 19.25 28.81
CA MET A 232 -15.01 17.82 29.11
C MET A 232 -14.49 17.00 27.92
N PHE A 233 -14.94 17.31 26.69
CA PHE A 233 -14.50 16.60 25.50
C PHE A 233 -13.01 16.79 25.22
N ASP A 234 -12.48 18.01 25.38
CA ASP A 234 -11.05 18.28 25.28
C ASP A 234 -10.25 17.41 26.27
N ALA A 235 -10.67 17.40 27.54
CA ALA A 235 -10.05 16.56 28.56
C ALA A 235 -10.11 15.05 28.24
N LEU A 236 -11.24 14.58 27.70
CA LEU A 236 -11.43 13.19 27.30
C LEU A 236 -10.50 12.82 26.13
N PHE A 237 -10.39 13.68 25.12
CA PHE A 237 -9.51 13.43 23.98
C PHE A 237 -8.03 13.46 24.38
N GLN A 238 -7.63 14.43 25.20
CA GLN A 238 -6.26 14.53 25.71
C GLN A 238 -5.87 13.29 26.54
N ALA A 239 -6.72 12.90 27.49
CA ALA A 239 -6.49 11.72 28.32
C ALA A 239 -6.45 10.44 27.48
N SER A 240 -7.34 10.31 26.50
CA SER A 240 -7.41 9.13 25.64
C SER A 240 -6.15 8.99 24.80
N PHE A 241 -5.65 10.07 24.19
CA PHE A 241 -4.41 10.05 23.42
C PHE A 241 -3.19 9.67 24.26
N LEU A 242 -2.99 10.31 25.41
CA LEU A 242 -1.84 10.04 26.27
C LEU A 242 -1.87 8.62 26.83
N CYS A 243 -3.06 8.13 27.23
CA CYS A 243 -3.22 6.76 27.67
C CYS A 243 -3.04 5.75 26.53
N GLY A 244 -3.55 6.05 25.33
CA GLY A 244 -3.31 5.25 24.13
C GLY A 244 -1.82 5.18 23.77
N LEU A 245 -1.09 6.29 23.87
CA LEU A 245 0.35 6.36 23.63
C LEU A 245 1.13 5.55 24.67
N LEU A 246 0.77 5.66 25.95
CA LEU A 246 1.37 4.87 27.02
C LEU A 246 1.13 3.36 26.80
N LEU A 247 -0.09 2.99 26.43
CA LEU A 247 -0.45 1.59 26.15
C LEU A 247 0.31 1.04 24.94
N PHE A 248 0.47 1.84 23.87
CA PHE A 248 1.33 1.51 22.74
C PHE A 248 2.75 1.20 23.18
N TRP A 249 3.38 2.07 23.99
CA TRP A 249 4.75 1.86 24.46
C TRP A 249 4.88 0.60 25.33
N LEU A 250 3.91 0.34 26.22
CA LEU A 250 3.88 -0.88 27.02
C LEU A 250 3.72 -2.14 26.16
N CYS A 251 2.90 -2.07 25.10
CA CYS A 251 2.72 -3.14 24.14
C CYS A 251 3.97 -3.38 23.29
N LEU A 252 4.64 -2.33 22.83
CA LEU A 252 5.86 -2.44 22.03
C LEU A 252 7.01 -3.04 22.86
N TYR A 253 7.27 -2.50 24.05
CA TYR A 253 8.36 -2.97 24.91
C TYR A 253 8.20 -4.44 25.34
N HIS A 254 7.00 -4.84 25.74
CA HIS A 254 6.71 -6.23 26.06
C HIS A 254 6.73 -7.11 24.79
N GLY A 255 6.22 -6.60 23.68
CA GLY A 255 6.15 -7.33 22.40
C GLY A 255 7.52 -7.66 21.80
N VAL A 256 8.55 -6.85 22.08
CA VAL A 256 9.94 -7.15 21.71
C VAL A 256 10.53 -8.31 22.55
N ARG A 257 10.08 -8.46 23.81
CA ARG A 257 10.61 -9.47 24.74
C ARG A 257 9.95 -10.84 24.66
N GLN A 258 8.74 -10.92 24.09
CA GLN A 258 7.94 -12.15 24.11
C GLN A 258 7.40 -12.50 22.72
N THR A 259 7.67 -13.74 22.29
CA THR A 259 7.32 -14.28 20.97
C THR A 259 5.88 -14.84 20.93
N ASP A 260 5.35 -15.36 22.03
CA ASP A 260 3.99 -15.90 22.13
C ASP A 260 3.00 -14.83 22.63
N ARG A 261 2.03 -14.45 21.80
CA ARG A 261 1.22 -13.23 21.95
C ARG A 261 -0.28 -13.52 21.99
N ARG A 262 -0.72 -14.39 22.91
CA ARG A 262 -2.17 -14.56 23.13
C ARG A 262 -2.80 -13.25 23.60
N PHE A 263 -3.77 -12.76 22.83
CA PHE A 263 -4.40 -11.43 22.99
C PHE A 263 -4.83 -11.15 24.44
N VAL A 264 -5.53 -12.09 25.07
CA VAL A 264 -6.08 -11.96 26.42
C VAL A 264 -4.98 -11.74 27.46
N LYS A 265 -3.95 -12.61 27.49
CA LYS A 265 -2.84 -12.52 28.46
C LYS A 265 -1.96 -11.30 28.20
N PHE A 266 -1.85 -10.89 26.94
CA PHE A 266 -0.98 -9.79 26.56
C PHE A 266 -1.61 -8.42 26.80
N TYR A 267 -2.86 -8.19 26.42
CA TYR A 267 -3.48 -6.85 26.43
C TYR A 267 -4.26 -6.53 27.71
N ILE A 268 -4.97 -7.50 28.31
CA ILE A 268 -5.87 -7.22 29.45
C ILE A 268 -5.15 -6.57 30.65
N PRO A 269 -4.00 -7.09 31.14
CA PRO A 269 -3.32 -6.48 32.28
C PRO A 269 -2.89 -5.04 32.00
N LYS A 270 -2.45 -4.78 30.76
CA LYS A 270 -1.99 -3.45 30.32
C LYS A 270 -3.17 -2.47 30.21
N LEU A 271 -4.29 -2.93 29.64
CA LEU A 271 -5.55 -2.18 29.55
C LEU A 271 -6.10 -1.83 30.93
N PHE A 272 -5.99 -2.73 31.90
CA PHE A 272 -6.43 -2.47 33.27
C PHE A 272 -5.62 -1.34 33.91
N ILE A 273 -4.28 -1.44 33.87
CA ILE A 273 -3.38 -0.42 34.46
C ILE A 273 -3.61 0.95 33.81
N VAL A 274 -3.59 1.01 32.48
CA VAL A 274 -3.77 2.26 31.74
C VAL A 274 -5.19 2.78 31.88
N GLY A 275 -6.19 1.91 31.93
CA GLY A 275 -7.59 2.27 32.13
C GLY A 275 -7.84 2.96 33.45
N LEU A 276 -7.21 2.53 34.54
CA LEU A 276 -7.30 3.22 35.85
C LEU A 276 -6.69 4.64 35.79
N ILE A 277 -5.58 4.80 35.07
CA ILE A 277 -4.96 6.12 34.85
C ILE A 277 -5.89 7.00 34.00
N TRP A 278 -6.52 6.44 32.97
CA TRP A 278 -7.47 7.17 32.13
C TRP A 278 -8.69 7.65 32.91
N ILE A 279 -9.31 6.77 33.72
CA ILE A 279 -10.47 7.11 34.54
C ILE A 279 -10.11 8.22 35.54
N SER A 280 -8.96 8.14 36.20
CA SER A 280 -8.53 9.17 37.16
C SER A 280 -8.24 10.52 36.49
N ALA A 281 -7.63 10.51 35.30
CA ALA A 281 -7.37 11.73 34.52
C ALA A 281 -8.67 12.41 34.06
N VAL A 282 -9.62 11.63 33.52
CA VAL A 282 -10.90 12.16 33.02
C VAL A 282 -11.77 12.69 34.15
N THR A 283 -11.87 11.98 35.27
CA THR A 283 -12.68 12.41 36.42
C THR A 283 -12.15 13.69 37.06
N LEU A 284 -10.83 13.81 37.25
CA LEU A 284 -10.21 15.01 37.80
C LEU A 284 -10.37 16.22 36.87
N SER A 285 -10.17 16.03 35.56
CA SER A 285 -10.23 17.12 34.60
C SER A 285 -11.67 17.59 34.35
N SER A 286 -12.62 16.64 34.24
CA SER A 286 -14.05 16.96 34.09
C SER A 286 -14.59 17.68 35.34
N GLY A 287 -14.15 17.27 36.54
CA GLY A 287 -14.51 17.94 37.78
C GLY A 287 -14.06 19.40 37.82
N LYS A 288 -12.85 19.71 37.34
CA LYS A 288 -12.36 21.10 37.21
C LYS A 288 -13.22 21.91 36.24
N SER A 289 -13.55 21.38 35.07
CA SER A 289 -14.38 22.07 34.07
C SER A 289 -15.78 22.38 34.58
N ILE A 290 -16.40 21.45 35.32
CA ILE A 290 -17.73 21.66 35.93
C ILE A 290 -17.67 22.72 37.04
N MET A 291 -16.67 22.67 37.92
CA MET A 291 -16.52 23.68 38.98
C MET A 291 -16.30 25.08 38.40
N LYS A 292 -15.46 25.21 37.36
CA LYS A 292 -15.23 26.48 36.67
C LYS A 292 -16.51 27.03 36.07
N TYR A 293 -17.32 26.19 35.41
CA TYR A 293 -18.60 26.60 34.87
C TYR A 293 -19.57 27.09 35.95
N LYS A 294 -19.70 26.36 37.08
CA LYS A 294 -20.55 26.77 38.21
C LYS A 294 -20.12 28.10 38.81
N ILE A 295 -18.82 28.31 39.00
CA ILE A 295 -18.28 29.57 39.55
C ILE A 295 -18.56 30.73 38.58
N LEU A 296 -18.37 30.52 37.28
CA LEU A 296 -18.63 31.55 36.28
C LEU A 296 -20.11 31.96 36.28
N HIS A 297 -21.03 31.00 36.36
CA HIS A 297 -22.47 31.26 36.42
C HIS A 297 -22.86 32.05 37.68
N ILE A 298 -22.28 31.73 38.84
CA ILE A 298 -22.53 32.45 40.11
C ILE A 298 -22.00 33.90 40.07
N ILE A 299 -20.94 34.18 39.30
CA ILE A 299 -20.36 35.53 39.20
C ILE A 299 -21.13 36.42 38.19
N THR A 300 -21.87 35.81 37.25
CA THR A 300 -22.62 36.52 36.20
C THR A 300 -24.09 36.77 36.53
N ASP A 301 -24.63 36.13 37.58
CA ASP A 301 -25.96 36.40 38.16
C ASP A 301 -25.88 37.46 39.28
#